data_AF-A0A0K2J9Y8-F1
#
_entry.id   AF-A0A0K2J9Y8-F1
#
_cell.length_a   1.000
_cell.length_b   1.000
_cell.length_c   1.000
_cell.angle_alpha   90.00
_cell.angle_beta   90.00
_cell.angle_gamma   90.00
#
_symmetry.space_group_name_H-M   'P 1'
#
loop_
_entity.id
_entity.type
_entity.pdbx_description
1 polymer ?
#
loop_
_entity_poly.entity_id
_entity_poly.type
_entity_poly.pdbx_seq_one_letter_code
_entity_poly.pdbx_strand_id
1 'polypeptide(L)'
;MNKYIELKKTIEKFLELRVKVREKKKLYESHNFSIVYYLYIVNCVVYNNNYSKFSNEFSKHVKEEIKSWGKWGDHPKEGGFYDYHIELDSSERDNKEKVEEVRQINIMFGELLRKIRKISSEIFEYDIYPF
;
A
#
# COMPACT_ATOMS: atom_id res chain seq x y z
N MET A 1 1.63 -18.92 -1.50
CA MET A 1 1.35 -18.30 -2.82
C MET A 1 0.03 -17.53 -2.86
N ASN A 2 -1.13 -18.12 -2.51
CA ASN A 2 -2.45 -17.45 -2.61
C ASN A 2 -2.53 -16.06 -1.93
N LYS A 3 -1.97 -15.93 -0.71
CA LYS A 3 -1.94 -14.63 0.01
C LYS A 3 -1.14 -13.55 -0.73
N TYR A 4 -0.01 -13.88 -1.35
CA TYR A 4 0.77 -12.90 -2.13
C TYR A 4 0.05 -12.45 -3.40
N ILE A 5 -0.67 -13.36 -4.07
CA ILE A 5 -1.51 -13.00 -5.22
C ILE A 5 -2.63 -12.04 -4.79
N GLU A 6 -3.26 -12.31 -3.64
CA GLU A 6 -4.28 -11.43 -3.08
C GLU A 6 -3.71 -10.07 -2.67
N LEU A 7 -2.55 -10.06 -2.02
CA LEU A 7 -1.82 -8.84 -1.66
C LEU A 7 -1.51 -8.00 -2.89
N LYS A 8 -0.92 -8.62 -3.92
CA LYS A 8 -0.63 -8.00 -5.23
C LYS A 8 -1.86 -7.32 -5.81
N LYS A 9 -2.97 -8.07 -5.97
CA LYS A 9 -4.23 -7.56 -6.52
C LYS A 9 -4.78 -6.38 -5.73
N THR A 10 -4.64 -6.42 -4.39
CA THR A 10 -5.11 -5.34 -3.52
C THR A 10 -4.27 -4.07 -3.71
N ILE A 11 -2.95 -4.21 -3.83
CA ILE A 11 -2.04 -3.09 -4.09
C ILE A 11 -2.28 -2.51 -5.50
N GLU A 12 -2.50 -3.34 -6.51
CA GLU A 12 -2.83 -2.88 -7.87
C GLU A 12 -4.12 -2.06 -7.88
N LYS A 13 -5.18 -2.54 -7.22
CA LYS A 13 -6.43 -1.78 -7.08
C LYS A 13 -6.24 -0.45 -6.37
N PHE A 14 -5.38 -0.42 -5.35
CA PHE A 14 -5.02 0.83 -4.67
C PHE A 14 -4.37 1.81 -5.65
N LEU A 15 -3.39 1.36 -6.42
CA LEU A 15 -2.69 2.19 -7.41
C LEU A 15 -3.61 2.70 -8.52
N GLU A 16 -4.53 1.87 -9.01
CA GLU A 16 -5.53 2.29 -10.01
C GLU A 16 -6.42 3.41 -9.48
N LEU A 17 -6.92 3.30 -8.23
CA LEU A 17 -7.70 4.37 -7.60
C LEU A 17 -6.85 5.62 -7.40
N ARG A 18 -5.59 5.47 -7.01
CA ARG A 18 -4.64 6.59 -6.86
C ARG A 18 -4.47 7.37 -8.15
N VAL A 19 -4.31 6.69 -9.29
CA VAL A 19 -4.21 7.34 -10.61
C VAL A 19 -5.50 8.11 -10.93
N LYS A 20 -6.67 7.49 -10.77
CA LYS A 20 -7.96 8.14 -11.02
C LYS A 20 -8.19 9.38 -10.15
N VAL A 21 -7.71 9.36 -8.90
CA VAL A 21 -7.81 10.51 -8.00
C VAL A 21 -6.84 11.62 -8.43
N ARG A 22 -5.61 11.30 -8.84
CA ARG A 22 -4.64 12.28 -9.34
C ARG A 22 -5.13 13.03 -10.59
N GLU A 23 -5.95 12.39 -11.41
CA GLU A 23 -6.57 13.02 -12.59
C GLU A 23 -7.59 14.11 -12.22
N LYS A 24 -8.13 14.09 -10.98
CA LYS A 24 -9.03 15.12 -10.47
C LYS A 24 -8.22 16.32 -9.98
N LYS A 25 -8.22 17.38 -10.79
CA LYS A 25 -7.68 18.69 -10.38
C LYS A 25 -8.36 19.11 -9.05
N LYS A 26 -7.57 19.57 -8.08
CA LYS A 26 -7.96 20.02 -6.72
C LYS A 26 -8.06 18.94 -5.63
N LEU A 27 -7.62 17.70 -5.90
CA LEU A 27 -7.34 16.70 -4.88
C LEU A 27 -5.84 16.44 -4.79
N TYR A 28 -5.33 16.24 -3.58
CA TYR A 28 -3.92 15.90 -3.35
C TYR A 28 -3.78 14.80 -2.29
N GLU A 29 -2.64 14.12 -2.31
CA GLU A 29 -2.31 13.09 -1.33
C GLU A 29 -1.64 13.73 -0.11
N SER A 30 -1.99 13.27 1.09
CA SER A 30 -1.40 13.76 2.35
C SER A 30 0.12 13.60 2.39
N HIS A 31 0.64 12.51 1.82
CA HIS A 31 2.06 12.27 1.65
C HIS A 31 2.30 11.18 0.60
N ASN A 32 3.52 11.15 0.06
CA ASN A 32 3.98 10.01 -0.71
C ASN A 32 4.36 8.90 0.26
N PHE A 33 3.99 7.67 -0.07
CA PHE A 33 4.42 6.50 0.66
C PHE A 33 4.84 5.41 -0.32
N SER A 34 5.79 4.56 0.07
CA SER A 34 6.57 3.69 -0.84
C SER A 34 5.82 2.46 -1.37
N ILE A 35 4.53 2.59 -1.70
CA ILE A 35 3.68 1.46 -2.10
C ILE A 35 4.08 0.81 -3.42
N VAL A 36 4.69 1.57 -4.33
CA VAL A 36 5.20 1.07 -5.61
C VAL A 36 6.38 0.12 -5.37
N TYR A 37 7.27 0.48 -4.44
CA TYR A 37 8.37 -0.39 -4.05
C TYR A 37 7.85 -1.67 -3.41
N TYR A 38 6.82 -1.56 -2.58
CA TYR A 38 6.20 -2.73 -1.98
C TYR A 38 5.54 -3.66 -3.02
N LEU A 39 4.84 -3.10 -4.01
CA LEU A 39 4.30 -3.88 -5.14
C LEU A 39 5.41 -4.60 -5.91
N TYR A 40 6.53 -3.91 -6.15
CA TYR A 40 7.68 -4.51 -6.81
C TYR A 40 8.19 -5.74 -6.05
N ILE A 41 8.35 -5.63 -4.73
CA ILE A 41 8.79 -6.75 -3.89
C ILE A 41 7.77 -7.91 -3.95
N VAL A 42 6.47 -7.63 -3.83
CA VAL A 42 5.43 -8.66 -3.92
C VAL A 42 5.42 -9.33 -5.30
N ASN A 43 5.63 -8.58 -6.39
CA ASN A 43 5.76 -9.14 -7.73
C ASN A 43 6.94 -10.10 -7.87
N CYS A 44 8.08 -9.76 -7.28
CA CYS A 44 9.25 -10.65 -7.26
C CYS A 44 8.89 -12.00 -6.62
N VAL A 45 8.19 -11.96 -5.49
CA VAL A 45 7.77 -13.13 -4.71
C VAL A 45 6.72 -13.97 -5.47
N VAL A 46 5.76 -13.33 -6.17
CA VAL A 46 4.69 -14.03 -6.91
C VAL A 46 5.21 -14.72 -8.17
N TYR A 47 6.03 -14.04 -8.97
CA TYR A 47 6.45 -14.55 -10.28
C TYR A 47 7.74 -15.36 -10.24
N ASN A 48 8.34 -15.52 -9.06
CA ASN A 48 9.63 -16.21 -8.89
C ASN A 48 10.66 -15.74 -9.93
N ASN A 49 10.65 -14.44 -10.24
CA ASN A 49 11.55 -13.88 -11.23
C ASN A 49 12.99 -14.10 -10.74
N ASN A 50 13.83 -14.70 -11.58
CA ASN A 50 15.22 -14.99 -11.25
C ASN A 50 15.99 -13.69 -10.96
N TYR A 51 16.21 -13.40 -9.68
CA TYR A 51 17.06 -12.29 -9.24
C TYR A 51 18.39 -12.82 -8.74
N SER A 52 19.29 -13.12 -9.68
CA SER A 52 20.71 -13.41 -9.40
C SER A 52 21.47 -12.25 -8.70
N LYS A 53 20.81 -11.14 -8.36
CA LYS A 53 21.39 -9.91 -7.77
C LYS A 53 21.09 -9.70 -6.30
N PHE A 54 20.25 -10.53 -5.72
CA PHE A 54 19.83 -10.40 -4.34
C PHE A 54 20.55 -11.50 -3.57
N SER A 55 21.65 -11.12 -2.90
CA SER A 55 22.41 -11.98 -1.98
C SER A 55 21.50 -12.52 -0.87
N ASN A 56 22.03 -13.33 0.05
CA ASN A 56 21.34 -13.80 1.26
C ASN A 56 20.59 -12.71 2.07
N GLU A 57 20.80 -11.43 1.77
CA GLU A 57 20.09 -10.29 2.35
C GLU A 57 18.66 -10.07 1.79
N PHE A 58 18.28 -10.59 0.63
CA PHE A 58 16.96 -10.29 0.07
C PHE A 58 15.81 -10.98 0.78
N SER A 59 15.98 -12.23 1.19
CA SER A 59 14.98 -12.91 2.03
C SER A 59 14.72 -12.11 3.30
N LYS A 60 15.79 -11.60 3.91
CA LYS A 60 15.73 -10.69 5.06
C LYS A 60 15.04 -9.38 4.70
N HIS A 61 15.39 -8.76 3.58
CA HIS A 61 14.77 -7.51 3.11
C HIS A 61 13.27 -7.66 2.82
N VAL A 62 12.86 -8.74 2.16
CA VAL A 62 11.45 -9.08 1.94
C VAL A 62 10.74 -9.28 3.27
N LYS A 63 11.34 -10.01 4.21
CA LYS A 63 10.77 -10.22 5.55
C LYS A 63 10.60 -8.90 6.29
N GLU A 64 11.61 -8.04 6.28
CA GLU A 64 11.61 -6.72 6.91
C GLU A 64 10.59 -5.78 6.27
N GLU A 65 10.50 -5.78 4.94
CA GLU A 65 9.50 -4.99 4.22
C GLU A 65 8.09 -5.50 4.53
N ILE A 66 7.81 -6.79 4.36
CA ILE A 66 6.48 -7.36 4.69
C ILE A 66 6.10 -7.06 6.16
N LYS A 67 7.07 -7.11 7.08
CA LYS A 67 6.88 -6.71 8.48
C LYS A 67 6.52 -5.22 8.61
N SER A 68 7.23 -4.34 7.92
CA SER A 68 7.03 -2.89 7.97
C SER A 68 5.65 -2.46 7.44
N TRP A 69 5.09 -3.21 6.49
CA TRP A 69 3.73 -3.01 5.99
C TRP A 69 2.65 -3.76 6.81
N GLY A 70 3.05 -4.61 7.75
CA GLY A 70 2.16 -5.35 8.65
C GLY A 70 1.87 -4.64 9.98
N LYS A 71 1.25 -5.35 10.92
CA LYS A 71 0.94 -4.85 12.28
C LYS A 71 2.19 -4.60 13.14
N TRP A 72 3.34 -5.11 12.71
CA TRP A 72 4.63 -5.03 13.40
C TRP A 72 5.60 -4.01 12.80
N GLY A 73 5.14 -3.23 11.84
CA GLY A 73 5.92 -2.14 11.29
C GLY A 73 5.92 -0.94 12.23
N ASP A 74 7.09 -0.60 12.76
CA ASP A 74 7.30 0.73 13.32
C ASP A 74 7.26 1.71 12.16
N HIS A 75 6.33 2.68 12.24
CA HIS A 75 6.12 3.83 11.35
C HIS A 75 7.02 3.82 10.10
N PRO A 76 6.51 3.44 8.90
CA PRO A 76 7.25 3.61 7.67
C PRO A 76 7.82 5.04 7.66
N LYS A 77 9.14 5.17 7.52
CA LYS A 77 9.80 6.48 7.45
C LYS A 77 9.01 7.30 6.42
N GLU A 78 8.40 8.42 6.86
CA GLU A 78 7.40 9.27 6.14
C GLU A 78 5.91 9.09 6.52
N GLY A 79 5.54 9.18 7.80
CA GLY A 79 4.13 9.26 8.27
C GLY A 79 3.40 7.91 8.30
N GLY A 80 3.66 7.09 7.29
CA GLY A 80 3.31 5.69 7.28
C GLY A 80 1.95 5.38 6.69
N PHE A 81 1.37 4.28 7.16
CA PHE A 81 0.19 3.64 6.58
C PHE A 81 -1.12 4.11 7.22
N TYR A 82 -1.01 4.83 8.34
CA TYR A 82 -2.11 5.15 9.24
C TYR A 82 -2.77 6.50 8.95
N ASP A 83 -2.01 7.41 8.34
CA ASP A 83 -2.35 8.80 8.07
C ASP A 83 -2.53 9.07 6.56
N TYR A 84 -2.38 8.06 5.70
CA TYR A 84 -2.64 8.23 4.27
C TYR A 84 -4.11 8.57 4.02
N HIS A 85 -4.33 9.73 3.42
CA HIS A 85 -5.63 10.13 2.93
C HIS A 85 -5.49 11.11 1.76
N ILE A 86 -6.59 11.26 1.04
CA ILE A 86 -6.78 12.28 0.03
C ILE A 86 -7.38 13.51 0.70
N GLU A 87 -6.80 14.66 0.41
CA GLU A 87 -7.24 15.95 0.88
C GLU A 87 -7.84 16.80 -0.24
N LEU A 88 -8.83 17.60 0.13
CA LEU A 88 -9.37 18.68 -0.69
C LEU A 88 -8.53 19.93 -0.57
N ASP A 89 -8.35 20.62 -1.69
CA ASP A 89 -7.91 22.00 -1.68
C ASP A 89 -8.76 22.83 -0.70
N SER A 90 -8.07 23.67 0.08
CA SER A 90 -8.73 24.51 1.09
C SER A 90 -9.87 25.35 0.53
N SER A 91 -9.79 25.80 -0.73
CA SER A 91 -10.81 26.60 -1.41
C SER A 91 -12.10 25.84 -1.74
N GLU A 92 -12.09 24.51 -1.64
CA GLU A 92 -13.23 23.64 -1.99
C GLU A 92 -13.91 23.02 -0.76
N ARG A 93 -13.43 23.31 0.46
CA ARG A 93 -13.93 22.70 1.70
C ARG A 93 -15.36 23.10 2.06
N ASP A 94 -15.85 24.23 1.56
CA ASP A 94 -17.25 24.65 1.75
C ASP A 94 -18.23 23.95 0.78
N ASN A 95 -17.70 23.26 -0.24
CA ASN A 95 -18.52 22.48 -1.18
C ASN A 95 -18.84 21.10 -0.58
N LYS A 96 -20.04 20.98 0.01
CA LYS A 96 -20.51 19.75 0.67
C LYS A 96 -20.48 18.51 -0.22
N GLU A 97 -20.78 18.64 -1.51
CA GLU A 97 -20.77 17.51 -2.45
C GLU A 97 -19.35 16.97 -2.63
N LYS A 98 -18.38 17.87 -2.83
CA LYS A 98 -16.96 17.50 -2.95
C LYS A 98 -16.40 16.91 -1.65
N VAL A 99 -16.80 17.45 -0.51
CA VAL A 99 -16.42 16.91 0.80
C VAL A 99 -16.90 15.47 0.97
N GLU A 100 -18.15 15.18 0.61
CA GLU A 100 -18.68 13.82 0.68
C GLU A 100 -17.99 12.89 -0.34
N GLU A 101 -17.71 13.38 -1.55
CA GLU A 101 -16.94 12.62 -2.56
C GLU A 101 -15.57 12.19 -2.03
N VAL A 102 -14.81 13.11 -1.44
CA VAL A 102 -13.49 12.80 -0.85
C VAL A 102 -13.60 11.88 0.35
N ARG A 103 -14.64 12.03 1.15
CA ARG A 103 -14.92 11.10 2.25
C ARG A 103 -15.10 9.67 1.73
N GLN A 104 -15.89 9.48 0.68
CA GLN A 104 -16.10 8.15 0.08
C GLN A 104 -14.81 7.58 -0.52
N ILE A 105 -14.01 8.41 -1.20
CA ILE A 105 -12.69 8.03 -1.70
C ILE A 105 -11.78 7.56 -0.55
N ASN A 106 -11.73 8.30 0.56
CA ASN A 106 -10.93 7.95 1.72
C ASN A 106 -11.40 6.67 2.42
N ILE A 107 -12.71 6.40 2.44
CA ILE A 107 -13.25 5.11 2.92
C ILE A 107 -12.70 3.96 2.05
N MET A 108 -12.75 4.09 0.72
CA MET A 108 -12.25 3.07 -0.20
C MET A 108 -10.74 2.83 -0.04
N PHE A 109 -9.94 3.90 0.07
CA PHE A 109 -8.51 3.76 0.35
C PHE A 109 -8.26 3.11 1.71
N GLY A 110 -8.97 3.53 2.75
CA GLY A 110 -8.85 2.97 4.09
C GLY A 110 -9.19 1.48 4.15
N GLU A 111 -10.13 0.99 3.34
CA GLU A 111 -10.41 -0.44 3.19
C GLU A 111 -9.26 -1.22 2.54
N LEU A 112 -8.73 -0.69 1.44
CA LEU A 112 -7.61 -1.32 0.72
C LEU A 112 -6.35 -1.36 1.57
N LEU A 113 -6.05 -0.26 2.26
CA LEU A 113 -4.96 -0.19 3.23
C LEU A 113 -5.15 -1.25 4.31
N ARG A 114 -6.29 -1.24 5.03
CA ARG A 114 -6.56 -2.26 6.07
C ARG A 114 -6.36 -3.69 5.57
N LYS A 115 -6.74 -3.97 4.32
CA LYS A 115 -6.56 -5.28 3.69
C LYS A 115 -5.08 -5.59 3.41
N ILE A 116 -4.32 -4.65 2.84
CA ILE A 116 -2.87 -4.78 2.64
C ILE A 116 -2.22 -5.10 3.99
N ARG A 117 -2.41 -4.25 5.00
CA ARG A 117 -1.85 -4.43 6.35
C ARG A 117 -2.17 -5.79 6.95
N LYS A 118 -3.42 -6.24 6.82
CA LYS A 118 -3.86 -7.54 7.32
C LYS A 118 -3.10 -8.69 6.64
N ILE A 119 -3.07 -8.71 5.31
CA ILE A 119 -2.41 -9.80 4.57
C ILE A 119 -0.91 -9.80 4.82
N SER A 120 -0.26 -8.63 4.86
CA SER A 120 1.15 -8.47 5.20
C SER A 120 1.47 -9.03 6.59
N SER A 121 0.61 -8.74 7.57
CA SER A 121 0.72 -9.27 8.93
C SER A 121 0.65 -10.79 8.95
N GLU A 122 -0.32 -11.37 8.24
CA GLU A 122 -0.52 -12.81 8.19
C GLU A 122 0.66 -13.52 7.48
N ILE A 123 1.21 -12.93 6.43
CA ILE A 123 2.39 -13.49 5.74
C ILE A 123 3.58 -13.54 6.71
N PHE A 124 3.83 -12.46 7.45
CA PHE A 124 4.94 -12.40 8.40
C PHE A 124 4.73 -13.31 9.62
N GLU A 125 3.55 -13.25 10.23
CA GLU A 125 3.21 -13.97 11.47
C GLU A 125 3.25 -15.49 11.30
N TYR A 126 2.86 -15.98 10.11
CA TYR A 126 2.85 -17.41 9.81
C TYR A 126 4.02 -17.86 8.94
N ASP A 127 5.07 -17.03 8.82
CA ASP A 127 6.29 -17.28 8.03
C ASP A 127 6.02 -17.83 6.61
N ILE A 128 5.01 -17.27 5.93
CA ILE A 128 4.52 -17.75 4.63
C ILE A 128 5.40 -17.20 3.51
N TYR A 129 6.64 -17.65 3.40
CA TYR A 129 7.58 -17.24 2.35
C TYR A 129 7.83 -18.39 1.35
N PRO A 130 8.06 -18.11 0.05
CA PRO A 130 8.27 -19.16 -0.96
C PRO A 130 9.74 -19.59 -1.12
N PHE A 131 10.64 -19.15 -0.24
CA PHE A 131 12.09 -19.38 -0.31
C PHE A 131 12.63 -19.97 1.00
#